data_AF-A0A853SXP4-F1
#
_entry.id   AF-A0A853SXP4-F1
#
_cell.length_a   1.000
_cell.length_b   1.000
_cell.length_c   1.000
_cell.angle_alpha   90.00
_cell.angle_beta   90.00
_cell.angle_gamma   90.00
#
_symmetry.space_group_name_H-M   'P 1'
#
loop_
_entity.id
_entity.type
_entity.pdbx_description
1 polymer ?
#
loop_
_entity_poly.entity_id
_entity_poly.type
_entity_poly.pdbx_seq_one_letter_code
_entity_poly.pdbx_strand_id
1 'polypeptide(L)'
;MFCTACGTQQAEGKTHFCANCGARSDAAEALPAGVAGWSWGAFLLNWIWAIGNRTWIGLLALIPYVGIGIAIWLGIKGREMAWKNGEWQSVEHFNLVQRKWSQWGIGLTLVIGVISLLLSFALLVSWSKDMKRVDASTVDTLLAAAETSSQEAAQAAICPAESDE
;
A
#
# COMPACT_ATOMS: atom_id res chain seq x y z
N MET A 1 12.98 4.20 42.21
CA MET A 1 14.07 4.53 41.26
C MET A 1 14.91 5.69 41.82
N PHE A 2 16.21 5.78 41.52
CA PHE A 2 17.07 6.91 41.97
C PHE A 2 17.14 8.00 40.89
N CYS A 3 17.10 9.27 41.29
CA CYS A 3 17.28 10.39 40.38
C CYS A 3 18.76 10.50 39.95
N THR A 4 19.05 10.44 38.65
CA THR A 4 20.43 10.56 38.12
C THR A 4 21.05 11.96 38.29
N ALA A 5 20.23 13.00 38.51
CA ALA A 5 20.71 14.36 38.72
C ALA A 5 21.07 14.68 40.18
N CYS A 6 20.34 14.13 41.17
CA CYS A 6 20.55 14.46 42.58
C CYS A 6 20.70 13.26 43.53
N GLY A 7 20.60 12.03 43.01
CA GLY A 7 20.83 10.80 43.78
C GLY A 7 19.72 10.40 44.76
N THR A 8 18.61 11.16 44.86
CA THR A 8 17.54 10.82 45.81
C THR A 8 16.65 9.68 45.32
N GLN A 9 16.17 8.85 46.25
CA GLN A 9 15.15 7.84 45.97
C GLN A 9 13.81 8.54 45.71
N GLN A 10 13.21 8.25 44.56
CA GLN A 10 11.88 8.72 44.20
C GLN A 10 10.86 7.59 44.39
N ALA A 11 9.70 7.95 44.95
CA ALA A 11 8.55 7.07 45.04
C ALA A 11 8.07 6.68 43.63
N GLU A 12 7.72 5.41 43.44
CA GLU A 12 7.26 4.88 42.15
C GLU A 12 5.88 5.45 41.83
N GLY A 13 5.80 6.42 40.92
CA GLY A 13 4.52 6.91 40.42
C GLY A 13 4.55 8.28 39.77
N LYS A 14 4.40 8.30 38.44
CA LYS A 14 3.82 9.37 37.59
C LYS A 14 4.35 10.80 37.69
N THR A 15 5.38 11.09 38.46
CA THR A 15 5.98 12.42 38.47
C THR A 15 7.05 12.51 37.38
N HIS A 16 6.74 13.27 36.32
CA HIS A 16 7.69 13.62 35.26
C HIS A 16 8.87 14.47 35.77
N PHE A 17 8.81 14.92 37.03
CA PHE A 17 9.80 15.77 37.65
C PHE A 17 10.17 15.22 39.03
N CYS A 18 11.46 15.25 39.33
CA CYS A 18 12.00 14.94 40.63
C CYS A 18 11.52 15.98 41.65
N ALA A 19 10.85 15.55 42.73
CA ALA A 19 10.36 16.44 43.78
C ALA A 19 11.48 17.18 44.54
N ASN A 20 12.72 16.66 44.49
CA ASN A 20 13.85 17.23 45.23
C ASN A 20 14.64 18.29 44.45
N CYS A 21 14.95 18.03 43.18
CA CYS A 21 15.78 18.93 42.37
C CYS A 21 15.09 19.49 41.12
N GLY A 22 13.84 19.12 40.85
CA GLY A 22 13.11 19.54 39.66
C GLY A 22 13.61 18.93 38.35
N ALA A 23 14.64 18.06 38.38
CA ALA A 23 15.11 17.38 37.18
C ALA A 23 14.00 16.53 36.56
N ARG A 24 13.82 16.65 35.26
CA ARG A 24 12.86 15.84 34.51
C ARG A 24 13.33 14.39 34.49
N SER A 25 12.46 13.47 34.89
CA SER A 25 12.68 12.05 34.71
C SER A 25 12.40 11.71 33.25
N ASP A 26 13.37 11.99 32.37
CA ASP A 26 13.36 11.48 30.98
C ASP A 26 13.66 9.99 30.92
N ALA A 27 13.21 9.23 31.91
CA ALA A 27 13.03 7.79 31.77
C ALA A 27 11.98 7.63 30.67
N ALA A 28 12.45 7.66 29.41
CA ALA A 28 11.74 7.17 28.26
C ALA A 28 11.22 5.82 28.69
N GLU A 29 9.92 5.77 29.00
CA GLU A 29 9.23 4.63 29.59
C GLU A 29 9.82 3.36 29.00
N ALA A 30 10.66 2.67 29.78
CA ALA A 30 11.48 1.61 29.24
C ALA A 30 10.51 0.54 28.73
N LEU A 31 10.43 0.40 27.41
CA LEU A 31 9.45 -0.50 26.81
C LEU A 31 9.74 -1.92 27.31
N PRO A 32 8.73 -2.65 27.80
CA PRO A 32 8.97 -4.01 28.26
C PRO A 32 9.46 -4.86 27.09
N ALA A 33 10.37 -5.79 27.41
CA ALA A 33 10.97 -6.67 26.43
C ALA A 33 9.88 -7.41 25.63
N GLY A 34 10.01 -7.44 24.30
CA GLY A 34 9.06 -8.11 23.42
C GLY A 34 7.90 -7.23 22.89
N VAL A 35 7.77 -5.98 23.33
CA VAL A 35 6.80 -5.02 22.73
C VAL A 35 7.34 -4.40 21.45
N ALA A 36 8.61 -3.97 21.46
CA ALA A 36 9.24 -3.36 20.30
C ALA A 36 9.42 -4.37 19.16
N GLY A 37 9.36 -3.87 17.93
CA GLY A 37 9.61 -4.65 16.72
C GLY A 37 8.69 -4.27 15.58
N TRP A 38 8.84 -4.99 14.46
CA TRP A 38 8.07 -4.75 13.25
C TRP A 38 6.59 -5.14 13.40
N SER A 39 5.68 -4.34 12.87
CA SER A 39 4.24 -4.63 12.75
C SER A 39 3.82 -4.74 11.28
N TRP A 40 3.59 -5.97 10.82
CA TRP A 40 3.00 -6.21 9.50
C TRP A 40 1.57 -5.66 9.41
N GLY A 41 0.82 -5.72 10.51
CA GLY A 41 -0.53 -5.15 10.57
C GLY A 41 -0.53 -3.64 10.40
N ALA A 42 0.37 -2.92 11.09
CA ALA A 42 0.45 -1.46 10.99
C ALA A 42 1.01 -0.98 9.65
N PHE A 43 1.90 -1.75 9.03
CA PHE A 43 2.43 -1.42 7.71
C PHE A 43 1.39 -1.65 6.60
N LEU A 44 0.76 -2.83 6.57
CA LEU A 44 -0.14 -3.25 5.48
C LEU A 44 -1.56 -2.72 5.64
N LEU A 45 -2.07 -2.67 6.86
CA LEU A 45 -3.43 -2.22 7.18
C LEU A 45 -3.41 -0.86 7.91
N ASN A 46 -2.46 0.02 7.56
CA ASN A 46 -2.15 1.28 8.25
C ASN A 46 -3.34 1.99 8.92
N TRP A 47 -4.34 2.45 8.17
CA TRP A 47 -5.47 3.20 8.70
C TRP A 47 -6.44 2.34 9.52
N ILE A 48 -6.70 1.09 9.12
CA ILE A 48 -7.59 0.16 9.84
C ILE A 48 -6.96 -0.23 11.18
N TRP A 49 -5.69 -0.60 11.14
CA TRP A 49 -4.88 -0.93 12.30
C TRP A 49 -4.74 0.28 13.23
N ALA A 50 -4.56 1.49 12.69
CA ALA A 50 -4.48 2.72 13.45
C ALA A 50 -5.74 2.99 14.28
N ILE A 51 -6.93 2.79 13.69
CA ILE A 51 -8.21 2.92 14.40
C ILE A 51 -8.29 1.86 15.52
N GLY A 52 -8.03 0.59 15.20
CA GLY A 52 -8.10 -0.51 16.17
C GLY A 52 -7.11 -0.41 17.33
N ASN A 53 -5.98 0.29 17.14
CA ASN A 53 -4.93 0.47 18.14
C ASN A 53 -4.82 1.91 18.65
N ARG A 54 -5.85 2.74 18.44
CA ARG A 54 -5.92 4.14 18.89
C ARG A 54 -4.67 4.97 18.52
N THR A 55 -4.06 4.68 17.37
CA THR A 55 -2.83 5.30 16.88
C THR A 55 -3.15 6.25 15.72
N TRP A 56 -3.78 7.38 16.02
CA TRP A 56 -4.39 8.31 15.05
C TRP A 56 -3.43 8.87 13.99
N ILE A 57 -2.14 8.96 14.31
CA ILE A 57 -1.11 9.36 13.34
C ILE A 57 -1.08 8.43 12.11
N GLY A 58 -1.54 7.19 12.25
CA GLY A 58 -1.62 6.27 11.12
C GLY A 58 -2.72 6.60 10.10
N LEU A 59 -3.66 7.50 10.41
CA LEU A 59 -4.60 8.02 9.42
C LEU A 59 -3.92 8.91 8.37
N LEU A 60 -2.75 9.48 8.68
CA LEU A 60 -1.94 10.21 7.69
C LEU A 60 -1.44 9.31 6.57
N ALA A 61 -1.49 7.97 6.74
CA ALA A 61 -1.18 7.02 5.68
C ALA A 61 -2.14 7.12 4.47
N LEU A 62 -3.32 7.73 4.65
CA LEU A 62 -4.29 7.95 3.57
C LEU A 62 -3.93 9.13 2.66
N ILE A 63 -2.97 9.98 3.07
CA ILE A 63 -2.54 11.13 2.27
C ILE A 63 -1.60 10.62 1.15
N PRO A 64 -1.91 10.89 -0.13
CA PRO A 64 -1.04 10.50 -1.24
C PRO A 64 0.39 11.03 -1.06
N TYR A 65 1.37 10.27 -1.54
CA TYR A 65 2.82 10.56 -1.45
C TYR A 65 3.41 10.51 -0.02
N VAL A 66 2.70 11.03 0.98
CA VAL A 66 3.09 10.96 2.40
C VAL A 66 2.88 9.57 2.97
N GLY A 67 1.84 8.87 2.48
CA GLY A 67 1.34 7.66 3.10
C GLY A 67 2.34 6.50 3.15
N ILE A 68 3.23 6.39 2.16
CA ILE A 68 4.26 5.35 2.14
C ILE A 68 5.25 5.54 3.30
N GLY A 69 5.71 6.78 3.53
CA GLY A 69 6.60 7.09 4.64
C GLY A 69 5.96 6.81 6.00
N ILE A 70 4.69 7.20 6.15
CA ILE A 70 3.92 6.93 7.37
C ILE A 70 3.70 5.43 7.57
N ALA A 71 3.40 4.67 6.51
CA ALA A 71 3.21 3.23 6.59
C ALA A 71 4.49 2.52 7.06
N ILE A 72 5.65 2.86 6.50
CA ILE A 72 6.95 2.31 6.93
C ILE A 72 7.22 2.66 8.39
N TRP A 73 7.00 3.92 8.77
CA TRP A 73 7.20 4.37 10.14
C TRP A 73 6.26 3.67 11.12
N LEU A 74 5.00 3.43 10.76
CA LEU A 74 4.06 2.58 11.51
C LEU A 74 4.54 1.13 11.58
N GLY A 75 5.18 0.61 10.54
CA GLY A 75 5.80 -0.72 10.57
C GLY A 75 6.86 -0.81 11.68
N ILE A 76 7.70 0.22 11.84
CA ILE A 76 8.80 0.25 12.82
C ILE A 76 8.29 0.60 14.24
N LYS A 77 7.49 1.66 14.36
CA LYS A 77 7.09 2.27 15.65
C LYS A 77 5.64 1.96 16.05
N GLY A 78 4.86 1.34 15.18
CA GLY A 78 3.45 0.99 15.41
C GLY A 78 3.24 0.25 16.71
N ARG A 79 4.00 -0.83 16.95
CA ARG A 79 3.83 -1.63 18.17
C ARG A 79 4.08 -0.83 19.44
N GLU A 80 5.08 0.04 19.43
CA GLU A 80 5.38 0.89 20.59
C GLU A 80 4.24 1.89 20.86
N MET A 81 3.64 2.47 19.82
CA MET A 81 2.51 3.39 19.97
C MET A 81 1.24 2.67 20.41
N ALA A 82 0.94 1.51 19.81
CA ALA A 82 -0.20 0.69 20.21
C ALA A 82 -0.09 0.23 21.66
N TRP A 83 1.13 -0.07 22.12
CA TRP A 83 1.39 -0.39 23.52
C TRP A 83 1.06 0.80 24.43
N LYS A 84 1.55 2.00 24.10
CA LYS A 84 1.33 3.22 24.89
C LYS A 84 -0.13 3.70 24.90
N ASN A 85 -0.86 3.49 23.80
CA ASN A 85 -2.24 3.95 23.63
C ASN A 85 -3.29 2.94 24.13
N GLY A 86 -2.88 1.69 24.35
CA GLY A 86 -3.77 0.58 24.67
C GLY A 86 -3.74 0.19 26.14
N GLU A 87 -4.82 -0.44 26.61
CA GLU A 87 -4.87 -1.09 27.91
C GLU A 87 -4.68 -2.59 27.69
N TRP A 88 -3.53 -3.12 28.11
CA TRP A 88 -3.13 -4.51 27.86
C TRP A 88 -2.97 -5.24 29.19
N GLN A 89 -3.53 -6.45 29.29
CA GLN A 89 -3.43 -7.27 30.51
C GLN A 89 -2.01 -7.81 30.73
N SER A 90 -1.29 -8.10 29.64
CA SER A 90 0.11 -8.52 29.66
C SER A 90 0.78 -8.30 28.29
N VAL A 91 2.11 -8.45 28.23
CA VAL A 91 2.89 -8.39 26.98
C VAL A 91 2.48 -9.52 26.02
N GLU A 92 2.16 -10.70 26.55
CA GLU A 92 1.68 -11.85 25.78
C GLU A 92 0.33 -11.55 25.15
N HIS A 93 -0.61 -10.97 25.92
CA HIS A 93 -1.92 -10.59 25.40
C HIS A 93 -1.79 -9.59 24.24
N PHE A 94 -0.94 -8.58 24.39
CA PHE A 94 -0.63 -7.63 23.31
C PHE A 94 -0.05 -8.32 22.08
N ASN A 95 0.94 -9.19 22.26
CA ASN A 95 1.59 -9.90 21.16
C ASN A 95 0.64 -10.86 20.43
N LEU A 96 -0.31 -11.49 21.12
CA LEU A 96 -1.37 -12.28 20.49
C LEU A 96 -2.25 -11.42 19.57
N VAL A 97 -2.64 -10.23 20.03
CA VAL A 97 -3.44 -9.29 19.22
C VAL A 97 -2.63 -8.77 18.03
N GLN A 98 -1.38 -8.35 18.23
CA GLN A 98 -0.51 -7.88 17.13
C GLN A 98 -0.19 -8.98 16.12
N ARG A 99 -0.10 -10.25 16.56
CA ARG A 99 0.08 -11.39 15.66
C ARG A 99 -1.15 -11.61 14.78
N LYS A 100 -2.37 -11.50 15.35
CA LYS A 100 -3.61 -11.55 14.55
C LYS A 100 -3.64 -10.43 13.52
N TRP A 101 -3.33 -9.19 13.92
CA TRP A 101 -3.22 -8.06 12.99
C TRP A 101 -2.23 -8.32 11.86
N SER A 102 -1.08 -8.91 12.17
CA SER A 102 -0.07 -9.27 11.18
C SER A 102 -0.55 -10.36 10.22
N GLN A 103 -1.23 -11.39 10.73
CA GLN A 103 -1.81 -12.46 9.92
C GLN A 103 -2.88 -11.92 8.97
N TRP A 104 -3.80 -11.09 9.46
CA TRP A 104 -4.83 -10.47 8.63
C TRP A 104 -4.23 -9.52 7.60
N GLY A 105 -3.24 -8.71 7.98
CA GLY A 105 -2.56 -7.81 7.05
C GLY A 105 -1.89 -8.56 5.92
N ILE A 106 -1.07 -9.57 6.24
CA ILE A 106 -0.40 -10.39 5.22
C ILE A 106 -1.41 -11.15 4.37
N GLY A 107 -2.38 -11.81 4.99
CA GLY A 107 -3.39 -12.61 4.30
C GLY A 107 -4.21 -11.79 3.31
N LEU A 108 -4.70 -10.62 3.72
CA LEU A 108 -5.48 -9.74 2.85
C LEU A 108 -4.64 -9.18 1.71
N THR A 109 -3.41 -8.73 1.99
CA THR A 109 -2.49 -8.24 0.94
C THR A 109 -2.17 -9.32 -0.08
N LEU A 110 -1.95 -10.56 0.35
CA LEU A 110 -1.68 -11.68 -0.57
C LEU A 110 -2.89 -12.01 -1.45
N VAL A 111 -4.09 -12.09 -0.86
CA VAL A 111 -5.33 -12.38 -1.61
C VAL A 111 -5.58 -11.30 -2.66
N ILE A 112 -5.51 -10.02 -2.27
CA ILE A 112 -5.68 -8.89 -3.19
C ILE A 112 -4.59 -8.93 -4.27
N GLY A 113 -3.32 -9.14 -3.89
CA GLY A 113 -2.20 -9.22 -4.82
C GLY A 113 -2.39 -10.30 -5.88
N VAL A 114 -2.81 -11.51 -5.49
CA VAL A 114 -3.08 -12.60 -6.45
C VAL A 114 -4.22 -12.24 -7.39
N ILE A 115 -5.34 -11.71 -6.88
CA ILE A 115 -6.47 -11.30 -7.71
C ILE A 115 -6.05 -10.20 -8.69
N SER A 116 -5.33 -9.17 -8.22
CA SER A 116 -4.84 -8.09 -9.06
C SER A 116 -3.89 -8.59 -10.15
N LEU A 117 -3.01 -9.55 -9.85
CA LEU A 117 -2.12 -10.16 -10.84
C LEU A 117 -2.91 -10.94 -11.90
N LEU A 118 -3.89 -11.74 -11.50
CA LEU A 118 -4.73 -12.50 -12.43
C LEU A 118 -5.54 -11.58 -13.35
N LEU A 119 -6.13 -10.51 -12.80
CA LEU A 119 -6.87 -9.52 -13.59
C LEU A 119 -5.94 -8.76 -14.54
N SER A 120 -4.77 -8.33 -14.08
CA SER A 120 -3.78 -7.64 -14.91
C SER A 120 -3.32 -8.54 -16.07
N PHE A 121 -3.08 -9.82 -15.79
CA PHE A 121 -2.73 -10.80 -16.81
C PHE A 121 -3.86 -11.02 -17.83
N ALA A 122 -5.11 -11.16 -17.37
CA ALA A 122 -6.27 -11.30 -18.25
C ALA A 122 -6.46 -10.08 -19.15
N LEU A 123 -6.33 -8.86 -18.59
CA LEU A 123 -6.39 -7.61 -19.34
C LEU A 123 -5.24 -7.51 -20.36
N LEU A 124 -4.02 -7.89 -19.98
CA LEU A 124 -2.88 -7.93 -20.88
C LEU A 124 -3.12 -8.88 -22.06
N VAL A 125 -3.66 -10.08 -21.79
CA VAL A 125 -4.01 -11.05 -22.84
C VAL A 125 -5.11 -10.50 -23.74
N SER A 126 -6.17 -9.89 -23.19
CA SER A 126 -7.23 -9.27 -23.98
C SER A 126 -6.68 -8.16 -24.88
N TRP A 127 -5.91 -7.24 -24.31
CA TRP A 127 -5.27 -6.16 -25.05
C TRP A 127 -4.36 -6.68 -26.16
N SER A 128 -3.61 -7.76 -25.91
CA SER A 128 -2.77 -8.41 -26.93
C SER A 128 -3.59 -8.99 -28.09
N LYS A 129 -4.79 -9.49 -27.81
CA LYS A 129 -5.70 -10.02 -28.84
C LYS A 129 -6.33 -8.89 -29.66
N ASP A 130 -6.73 -7.81 -29.00
CA ASP A 130 -7.34 -6.65 -29.65
C ASP A 130 -6.33 -5.96 -30.59
N MET A 131 -5.07 -5.81 -30.16
CA MET A 131 -3.98 -5.32 -31.02
C MET A 131 -3.83 -6.15 -32.30
N LYS A 132 -3.80 -7.49 -32.18
CA LYS A 132 -3.71 -8.38 -33.35
C LYS A 132 -4.93 -8.30 -34.27
N ARG A 133 -6.13 -8.05 -33.72
CA ARG A 133 -7.33 -7.85 -34.53
C ARG A 133 -7.24 -6.57 -35.37
N VAL A 134 -6.72 -5.49 -34.79
CA VAL A 134 -6.54 -4.22 -35.49
C VAL A 134 -5.57 -4.37 -36.66
N ASP A 135 -4.43 -5.04 -36.46
CA ASP A 135 -3.47 -5.31 -37.54
C ASP A 135 -4.11 -6.10 -38.68
N ALA A 136 -4.84 -7.18 -38.36
CA ALA A 136 -5.53 -7.99 -39.36
C ALA A 136 -6.59 -7.19 -40.14
N SER A 137 -7.46 -6.44 -39.44
CA SER A 137 -8.49 -5.62 -40.10
C SER A 137 -7.89 -4.51 -40.97
N THR A 138 -6.74 -3.96 -40.58
CA THR A 138 -6.06 -2.92 -41.35
C THR A 138 -5.52 -3.50 -42.66
N VAL A 139 -4.89 -4.68 -42.60
CA VAL A 139 -4.40 -5.38 -43.79
C VAL A 139 -5.54 -5.73 -44.75
N ASP A 140 -6.65 -6.28 -44.24
CA ASP A 140 -7.82 -6.63 -45.06
C ASP A 140 -8.41 -5.39 -45.76
N THR A 141 -8.48 -4.26 -45.06
CA THR A 141 -8.98 -3.00 -45.62
C THR A 141 -8.07 -2.46 -46.73
N LEU A 142 -6.75 -2.54 -46.53
CA LEU A 142 -5.77 -2.12 -47.54
C LEU A 142 -5.79 -3.01 -48.77
N LEU A 143 -5.94 -4.33 -48.60
CA LEU A 143 -6.10 -5.27 -49.72
C LEU A 143 -7.37 -4.98 -50.51
N ALA A 144 -8.51 -4.80 -49.83
CA ALA A 144 -9.78 -4.48 -50.49
C ALA A 144 -9.71 -3.15 -51.28
N ALA A 145 -9.05 -2.13 -50.72
CA ALA A 145 -8.83 -0.86 -51.40
C ALA A 145 -7.92 -1.00 -52.64
N ALA A 146 -6.86 -1.82 -52.55
CA ALA A 146 -5.96 -2.10 -53.66
C ALA A 146 -6.64 -2.89 -54.79
N GLU A 147 -7.45 -3.90 -54.44
CA GLU A 147 -8.24 -4.67 -55.41
C GLU A 147 -9.23 -3.75 -56.15
N THR A 148 -9.94 -2.89 -55.43
CA THR A 148 -10.88 -1.92 -56.03
C THR A 148 -10.18 -0.99 -57.02
N SER A 149 -9.04 -0.41 -56.65
CA SER A 149 -8.26 0.46 -57.55
C SER A 149 -7.76 -0.28 -58.79
N SER A 150 -7.37 -1.55 -58.65
CA SER A 150 -6.93 -2.37 -59.79
C SER A 150 -8.07 -2.67 -60.77
N GLN A 151 -9.29 -2.89 -60.26
CA GLN A 151 -10.49 -3.10 -61.08
C GLN A 151 -10.90 -1.83 -61.83
N GLU A 152 -10.88 -0.67 -61.16
CA GLU A 152 -11.15 0.62 -61.79
C GLU A 152 -10.15 0.93 -62.92
N ALA A 153 -8.86 0.68 -62.68
CA ALA A 153 -7.81 0.86 -63.69
C ALA A 153 -7.98 -0.10 -64.88
N ALA A 154 -8.33 -1.36 -64.63
CA ALA A 154 -8.60 -2.34 -65.69
C ALA A 154 -9.83 -1.96 -66.53
N GLN A 155 -10.91 -1.47 -65.89
CA GLN A 155 -12.11 -1.02 -66.57
C GLN A 155 -11.84 0.23 -67.43
N ALA A 156 -11.06 1.19 -66.93
CA ALA A 156 -10.65 2.37 -67.68
C ALA A 156 -9.79 2.05 -68.92
N ALA A 157 -9.05 0.94 -68.91
CA ALA A 157 -8.24 0.51 -70.05
C ALA A 157 -9.05 -0.21 -71.16
N ILE A 158 -10.21 -0.80 -70.82
CA ILE A 158 -11.04 -1.57 -71.74
C ILE A 158 -12.06 -0.68 -72.47
N CYS A 159 -12.57 0.36 -71.81
CA CYS A 159 -13.47 1.33 -72.44
C CYS A 159 -12.64 2.54 -72.92
N PRO A 160 -12.34 2.70 -74.23
CA PRO A 160 -11.87 3.99 -74.70
C PRO A 160 -12.99 4.99 -74.42
N ALA A 161 -12.66 6.13 -73.82
CA ALA A 161 -13.60 7.20 -73.56
C ALA A 161 -14.40 7.46 -74.85
N GLU A 162 -15.71 7.20 -74.80
CA GLU A 162 -16.65 7.60 -75.84
C GLU A 162 -16.55 9.13 -75.89
N SER A 163 -15.89 9.65 -76.92
CA SER A 163 -15.78 11.08 -77.15
C SER A 163 -17.15 11.57 -77.57
N ASP A 164 -17.90 12.13 -76.61
CA ASP A 164 -19.16 12.81 -76.85
C ASP A 164 -18.94 13.95 -77.88
N GLU A 165 -19.42 13.76 -79.11
CA GLU A 165 -19.68 14.80 -80.12
C GLU A 165 -21.09 15.41 -79.94
#